data_AF-A0A836T7Q4-F1
#
_entry.id   AF-A0A836T7Q4-F1
#
_cell.length_a   1.000
_cell.length_b   1.000
_cell.length_c   1.000
_cell.angle_alpha   90.00
_cell.angle_beta   90.00
_cell.angle_gamma   90.00
#
_symmetry.space_group_name_H-M   'P 1'
#
loop_
_entity.id
_entity.type
_entity.pdbx_description
1 polymer ?
#
loop_
_entity_poly.entity_id
_entity_poly.type
_entity_poly.pdbx_seq_one_letter_code
_entity_poly.pdbx_strand_id
1 'polypeptide(L)'
;MMEENKFDHDQSHYERPNLPYRCGRAALWQTPCNQGPEADGTCGGIRECNPFLKNDRWECRRDKKFGGPCEDGPGSGGKCSIQRPPCAPRSTLRVIRGRLVVLAVGVVLALIGSSLALDPRVGGIVSISNAGPLSKSHAKFTEKVGCPSCHVAHGKGPVAWIKAVFNNSDLSTQCVNCHSFGGPSFKAHNANPSPDRKVQGTQCVMCHREHGGPTMSTRFLTPEQCGSCHKNTFESFERGHPEFSEKFPYFNRNSIKFDHNSHLKKHFDNPKFSDKAPDSCAGCHTITLSDREIRPEGYEVVCAACHDSQIKKKELILIRLPELMQDLIDRKLLVQACNLPHSQSKKEEEFLSVSTEQLALVSAFLLNIPEDDLETYDQPLQDLILTMAEESHVPFADLINQQTPEPMAMSLLAGLNPEVLKRAACSWGLNQEYEPPAEAMFGGWYVDMQEVRYKPS
;
A
#
# COMPACT_ATOMS: atom_id res chain seq x y z
N MET A 1 -35.17 -48.86 14.79
CA MET A 1 -36.44 -49.07 14.07
C MET A 1 -37.08 -47.70 13.89
N MET A 2 -36.97 -47.11 12.70
CA MET A 2 -37.75 -45.91 12.36
C MET A 2 -39.16 -46.38 12.01
N GLU A 3 -40.18 -45.87 12.68
CA GLU A 3 -41.57 -46.15 12.32
C GLU A 3 -41.84 -45.67 10.89
N GLU A 4 -42.07 -46.60 9.97
CA GLU A 4 -42.32 -46.34 8.55
C GLU A 4 -43.60 -45.53 8.27
N ASN A 5 -44.44 -45.25 9.29
CA ASN A 5 -45.75 -44.60 9.17
C ASN A 5 -45.87 -43.19 9.77
N LYS A 6 -44.76 -42.50 10.08
CA LYS A 6 -44.81 -41.14 10.70
C LYS A 6 -45.57 -40.09 9.87
N PHE A 7 -45.71 -40.29 8.56
CA PHE A 7 -46.39 -39.37 7.64
C PHE A 7 -47.75 -39.87 7.16
N ASP A 8 -48.27 -40.96 7.73
CA ASP A 8 -49.61 -41.42 7.39
C ASP A 8 -50.65 -40.33 7.78
N HIS A 9 -51.70 -40.21 6.99
CA HIS A 9 -52.67 -39.12 7.06
C HIS A 9 -53.43 -39.04 8.41
N ASP A 10 -53.42 -40.12 9.17
CA ASP A 10 -53.94 -40.26 10.53
C ASP A 10 -52.89 -39.96 11.62
N GLN A 11 -51.60 -39.94 11.27
CA GLN A 11 -50.46 -39.68 12.18
C GLN A 11 -49.82 -38.30 12.01
N SER A 12 -49.88 -37.68 10.82
CA SER A 12 -49.28 -36.38 10.57
C SER A 12 -50.19 -35.21 10.99
N HIS A 13 -49.63 -34.25 11.73
CA HIS A 13 -50.28 -32.97 11.95
C HIS A 13 -50.35 -32.25 10.60
N TYR A 14 -51.56 -32.06 10.06
CA TYR A 14 -51.79 -31.26 8.86
C TYR A 14 -51.38 -29.81 9.15
N GLU A 15 -50.11 -29.48 8.91
CA GLU A 15 -49.62 -28.11 8.93
C GLU A 15 -50.25 -27.38 7.74
N ARG A 16 -50.90 -26.25 8.01
CA ARG A 16 -51.52 -25.38 7.01
C ARG A 16 -50.59 -24.18 6.74
N PRO A 17 -49.49 -24.33 5.97
CA PRO A 17 -48.39 -23.36 5.98
C PRO A 17 -48.76 -22.09 5.19
N ASN A 18 -49.73 -22.22 4.28
CA ASN A 18 -50.22 -21.16 3.41
C ASN A 18 -51.38 -20.34 4.00
N LEU A 19 -51.89 -20.69 5.18
CA LEU A 19 -52.96 -19.92 5.80
C LEU A 19 -52.45 -18.66 6.51
N PRO A 20 -53.26 -17.58 6.54
CA PRO A 20 -52.89 -16.33 7.19
C PRO A 20 -52.77 -16.45 8.71
N TYR A 21 -53.42 -17.45 9.32
CA TYR A 21 -53.45 -17.66 10.75
C TYR A 21 -53.02 -19.08 11.13
N ARG A 22 -52.31 -19.20 12.26
CA ARG A 22 -52.02 -20.46 12.96
C ARG A 22 -52.94 -20.60 14.16
N CYS A 23 -53.33 -21.84 14.46
CA CYS A 23 -54.14 -22.15 15.62
C CYS A 23 -53.48 -21.63 16.90
N GLY A 24 -54.22 -20.90 17.74
CA GLY A 24 -53.71 -20.38 19.00
C GLY A 24 -53.24 -21.47 19.95
N ARG A 25 -53.94 -22.62 19.98
CA ARG A 25 -53.56 -23.78 20.80
C ARG A 25 -52.29 -24.45 20.31
N ALA A 26 -52.11 -24.55 18.98
CA ALA A 26 -50.87 -25.05 18.41
C ALA A 26 -49.68 -24.15 18.77
N ALA A 27 -49.87 -22.83 18.76
CA ALA A 27 -48.83 -21.87 19.08
C ALA A 27 -48.47 -21.83 20.58
N LEU A 28 -49.42 -22.09 21.49
CA LEU A 28 -49.22 -22.01 22.94
C LEU A 28 -48.89 -23.37 23.58
N TRP A 29 -49.55 -24.44 23.12
CA TRP A 29 -49.57 -25.75 23.79
C TRP A 29 -49.20 -26.91 22.86
N GLN A 30 -48.73 -26.64 21.64
CA GLN A 30 -48.38 -27.64 20.61
C GLN A 30 -49.50 -28.66 20.30
N THR A 31 -50.74 -28.32 20.66
CA THR A 31 -51.92 -29.17 20.48
C THR A 31 -52.93 -28.42 19.60
N PRO A 32 -52.83 -28.53 18.26
CA PRO A 32 -53.74 -27.83 17.36
C PRO A 32 -55.18 -28.27 17.58
N CYS A 33 -56.13 -27.34 17.43
CA CYS A 33 -57.52 -27.75 17.31
C CYS A 33 -57.73 -28.50 15.99
N ASN A 34 -58.69 -29.42 16.00
CA ASN A 34 -59.03 -30.30 14.87
C ASN A 34 -59.30 -29.56 13.55
N GLN A 35 -59.98 -28.41 13.57
CA GLN A 35 -60.36 -27.66 12.37
C GLN A 35 -59.40 -26.51 12.03
N GLY A 36 -58.55 -26.11 12.96
CA GLY A 36 -57.68 -24.94 12.81
C GLY A 36 -58.46 -23.61 12.78
N PRO A 37 -57.76 -22.50 12.51
CA PRO A 37 -58.41 -21.21 12.29
C PRO A 37 -58.95 -21.08 10.85
N GLU A 38 -59.98 -20.25 10.71
CA GLU A 38 -60.55 -19.85 9.44
C GLU A 38 -59.71 -18.73 8.77
N ALA A 39 -60.01 -18.45 7.51
CA ALA A 39 -59.29 -17.43 6.72
C ALA A 39 -59.44 -16.01 7.27
N ASP A 40 -60.51 -15.73 8.02
CA ASP A 40 -60.79 -14.45 8.68
C ASP A 40 -60.11 -14.30 10.06
N GLY A 41 -59.50 -15.37 10.57
CA GLY A 41 -58.86 -15.39 11.88
C GLY A 41 -59.77 -15.81 13.03
N THR A 42 -60.96 -16.33 12.75
CA THR A 42 -61.81 -17.00 13.75
C THR A 42 -61.34 -18.45 14.00
N CYS A 43 -61.69 -19.02 15.15
CA CYS A 43 -61.33 -20.41 15.49
C CYS A 43 -62.41 -21.38 15.03
N GLY A 44 -62.14 -22.22 14.02
CA GLY A 44 -63.05 -23.28 13.58
C GLY A 44 -63.16 -24.46 14.57
N GLY A 45 -62.18 -24.61 15.46
CA GLY A 45 -62.09 -25.72 16.42
C GLY A 45 -62.89 -25.58 17.71
N ILE A 46 -64.08 -24.98 17.67
CA ILE A 46 -64.98 -24.85 18.83
C ILE A 46 -65.74 -26.13 19.19
N ARG A 47 -65.62 -27.17 18.35
CA ARG A 47 -66.23 -28.48 18.51
C ARG A 47 -65.23 -29.56 18.13
N GLU A 48 -65.26 -30.70 18.81
CA GLU A 48 -64.31 -31.80 18.59
C GLU A 48 -64.58 -32.65 17.35
N CYS A 49 -65.82 -32.63 16.86
CA CYS A 49 -66.27 -33.46 15.75
C CYS A 49 -67.19 -32.68 14.82
N ASN A 50 -67.23 -33.08 13.55
CA ASN A 50 -68.24 -32.63 12.59
C ASN A 50 -69.16 -33.82 12.25
N PRO A 51 -70.30 -33.98 12.95
CA PRO A 51 -71.20 -35.09 12.72
C PRO A 51 -71.70 -35.14 11.28
N PHE A 52 -71.87 -36.36 10.77
CA PHE A 52 -72.39 -36.59 9.42
C PHE A 52 -73.67 -37.41 9.51
N LEU A 53 -74.72 -36.95 8.85
CA LEU A 53 -76.00 -37.65 8.81
C LEU A 53 -75.94 -38.78 7.79
N LYS A 54 -76.11 -40.02 8.25
CA LYS A 54 -76.14 -41.22 7.40
C LYS A 54 -77.32 -42.08 7.81
N ASN A 55 -78.23 -42.38 6.88
CA ASN A 55 -79.40 -43.23 7.11
C ASN A 55 -80.19 -42.83 8.38
N ASP A 56 -80.58 -41.55 8.47
CA ASP A 56 -81.30 -40.94 9.61
C ASP A 56 -80.62 -41.02 10.99
N ARG A 57 -79.32 -41.36 11.03
CA ARG A 57 -78.51 -41.34 12.25
C ARG A 57 -77.29 -40.43 12.10
N TRP A 58 -77.03 -39.63 13.12
CA TRP A 58 -75.81 -38.82 13.17
C TRP A 58 -74.62 -39.67 13.60
N GLU A 59 -73.60 -39.74 12.74
CA GLU A 59 -72.34 -40.42 13.04
C GLU A 59 -71.27 -39.40 13.43
N CYS A 60 -70.58 -39.64 14.54
CA CYS A 60 -69.47 -38.81 15.00
C CYS A 60 -68.22 -39.07 14.14
N ARG A 61 -67.79 -38.07 13.36
CA ARG A 61 -66.55 -38.12 12.57
C ARG A 61 -65.36 -37.48 13.29
N ARG A 62 -65.22 -37.73 14.59
CA ARG A 62 -64.03 -37.28 15.33
C ARG A 62 -62.84 -38.14 14.92
N ASP A 63 -61.77 -37.49 14.52
CA ASP A 63 -60.55 -38.14 14.04
C ASP A 63 -59.91 -38.98 15.18
N LYS A 64 -59.35 -40.14 14.84
CA LYS A 64 -58.73 -41.07 15.80
C LYS A 64 -57.60 -40.41 16.59
N LYS A 65 -56.83 -39.52 15.96
CA LYS A 65 -55.74 -38.77 16.61
C LYS A 65 -56.19 -37.86 17.75
N PHE A 66 -57.48 -37.52 17.81
CA PHE A 66 -58.06 -36.73 18.88
C PHE A 66 -58.89 -37.58 19.87
N GLY A 67 -58.76 -38.91 19.85
CA GLY A 67 -59.45 -39.82 20.77
C GLY A 67 -60.63 -40.58 20.17
N GLY A 68 -60.84 -40.53 18.84
CA GLY A 68 -61.90 -41.27 18.17
C GLY A 68 -63.31 -40.73 18.46
N PRO A 69 -64.38 -41.46 18.05
CA PRO A 69 -65.77 -41.03 18.25
C PRO A 69 -66.07 -40.61 19.70
N CYS A 70 -66.83 -39.55 19.88
CA CYS A 70 -67.23 -39.09 21.21
C CYS A 70 -68.08 -40.18 21.90
N GLU A 71 -67.85 -40.42 23.20
CA GLU A 71 -68.55 -41.46 23.97
C GLU A 71 -70.09 -41.29 23.92
N ASP A 72 -70.58 -40.07 24.09
CA ASP A 72 -72.02 -39.74 24.04
C ASP A 72 -72.57 -39.62 22.61
N GLY A 73 -71.73 -39.70 21.58
CA GLY A 73 -72.10 -39.45 20.20
C GLY A 73 -72.61 -38.02 19.92
N PRO A 74 -73.04 -37.71 18.69
CA PRO A 74 -73.67 -36.44 18.36
C PRO A 74 -75.10 -36.38 18.93
N GLY A 75 -75.53 -35.21 19.40
CA GLY A 75 -76.92 -35.02 19.82
C GLY A 75 -77.91 -35.17 18.66
N SER A 76 -79.20 -35.33 18.97
CA SER A 76 -80.29 -35.52 17.98
C SER A 76 -80.33 -34.44 16.89
N GLY A 77 -79.88 -33.22 17.19
CA GLY A 77 -79.75 -32.10 16.25
C GLY A 77 -78.41 -32.04 15.49
N GLY A 78 -77.59 -33.09 15.48
CA GLY A 78 -76.31 -33.15 14.74
C GLY A 78 -75.20 -32.29 15.33
N LYS A 79 -75.32 -31.86 16.59
CA LYS A 79 -74.28 -31.10 17.32
C LYS A 79 -73.32 -32.06 18.01
N CYS A 80 -72.03 -31.74 17.99
CA CYS A 80 -71.03 -32.50 18.74
C CYS A 80 -71.29 -32.35 20.25
N SER A 81 -71.23 -33.46 20.99
CA SER A 81 -71.40 -33.47 22.46
C SER A 81 -70.28 -32.74 23.19
N ILE A 82 -69.08 -32.68 22.61
CA ILE A 82 -67.93 -31.98 23.19
C ILE A 82 -67.74 -30.62 22.50
N GLN A 83 -68.03 -29.55 23.25
CA GLN A 83 -67.75 -28.17 22.85
C GLN A 83 -66.53 -27.63 23.59
N ARG A 84 -65.76 -26.77 22.93
CA ARG A 84 -64.57 -26.13 23.52
C ARG A 84 -64.58 -24.62 23.25
N PRO A 85 -64.01 -23.83 24.17
CA PRO A 85 -63.85 -22.40 23.92
C PRO A 85 -62.95 -22.14 22.71
N PRO A 86 -63.27 -21.13 21.88
CA PRO A 86 -62.45 -20.75 20.74
C PRO A 86 -61.05 -20.37 21.22
N CYS A 87 -60.02 -20.84 20.53
CA CYS A 87 -58.66 -20.32 20.74
C CYS A 87 -58.48 -19.00 19.99
N ALA A 88 -57.54 -18.15 20.43
CA ALA A 88 -57.19 -16.92 19.70
C ALA A 88 -56.14 -17.24 18.60
N PRO A 89 -56.50 -17.26 17.30
CA PRO A 89 -55.54 -17.55 16.25
C PRO A 89 -54.49 -16.45 16.15
N ARG A 90 -53.26 -16.82 15.80
CA ARG A 90 -52.15 -15.88 15.63
C ARG A 90 -51.79 -15.74 14.17
N SER A 91 -51.57 -14.51 13.71
CA SER A 91 -51.09 -14.27 12.35
C SER A 91 -49.76 -15.00 12.12
N THR A 92 -49.60 -15.58 10.94
CA THR A 92 -48.34 -16.21 10.56
C THR A 92 -47.26 -15.18 10.31
N LEU A 93 -45.99 -15.59 10.42
CA LEU A 93 -44.85 -14.75 10.06
C LEU A 93 -44.95 -14.21 8.63
N ARG A 94 -45.61 -14.94 7.71
CA ARG A 94 -45.88 -14.49 6.34
C ARG A 94 -46.79 -13.25 6.32
N VAL A 95 -47.88 -13.25 7.08
CA VAL A 95 -48.81 -12.11 7.17
C VAL A 95 -48.12 -10.91 7.83
N ILE A 96 -47.37 -11.14 8.90
CA ILE A 96 -46.63 -10.09 9.60
C ILE A 96 -45.58 -9.46 8.67
N ARG A 97 -44.76 -10.28 8.00
CA ARG A 97 -43.77 -9.81 7.01
C ARG A 97 -44.44 -9.08 5.86
N GLY A 98 -45.56 -9.59 5.34
CA GLY A 98 -46.32 -8.92 4.28
C GLY A 98 -46.80 -7.52 4.68
N ARG A 99 -47.37 -7.38 5.89
CA ARG A 99 -47.78 -6.07 6.42
C ARG A 99 -46.59 -5.12 6.57
N LEU A 100 -45.47 -5.60 7.10
CA LEU A 100 -44.25 -4.80 7.23
C LEU A 100 -43.69 -4.36 5.88
N VAL A 101 -43.70 -5.23 4.87
CA VAL A 101 -43.27 -4.89 3.50
C VAL A 101 -44.17 -3.82 2.90
N VAL A 102 -45.50 -3.95 3.02
CA VAL A 102 -46.44 -2.94 2.51
C VAL A 102 -46.24 -1.60 3.20
N LEU A 103 -46.06 -1.59 4.53
CA LEU A 103 -45.77 -0.36 5.28
C LEU A 103 -44.42 0.25 4.85
N ALA A 104 -43.38 -0.55 4.70
CA ALA A 104 -42.07 -0.07 4.25
C ALA A 104 -42.13 0.54 2.85
N VAL A 105 -42.83 -0.11 1.91
CA VAL A 105 -43.05 0.43 0.55
C VAL A 105 -43.84 1.73 0.62
N GLY A 106 -44.90 1.80 1.43
CA GLY A 106 -45.68 3.01 1.64
C GLY A 106 -44.84 4.18 2.18
N VAL A 107 -43.98 3.92 3.17
CA VAL A 107 -43.06 4.92 3.73
C VAL A 107 -42.07 5.41 2.67
N VAL A 108 -41.47 4.50 1.89
CA VAL A 108 -40.55 4.88 0.81
C VAL A 108 -41.23 5.76 -0.24
N LEU A 109 -42.44 5.39 -0.67
CA LEU A 109 -43.21 6.20 -1.64
C LEU A 109 -43.60 7.58 -1.06
N ALA A 110 -43.97 7.64 0.21
CA ALA A 110 -44.28 8.90 0.89
C ALA A 110 -43.04 9.81 1.01
N LEU A 111 -41.87 9.23 1.31
CA LEU A 111 -40.61 9.97 1.35
C LEU A 111 -40.23 10.50 -0.03
N ILE A 112 -40.32 9.67 -1.08
CA ILE A 112 -40.07 10.09 -2.46
C ILE A 112 -41.03 11.22 -2.85
N GLY A 113 -42.33 11.05 -2.64
CA GLY A 113 -43.34 12.06 -2.95
C GLY A 113 -43.09 13.39 -2.23
N SER A 114 -42.79 13.33 -0.93
CA SER A 114 -42.47 14.53 -0.13
C SER A 114 -41.18 15.20 -0.61
N SER A 115 -40.18 14.41 -1.00
CA SER A 115 -38.89 14.90 -1.50
C SER A 115 -39.01 15.63 -2.84
N LEU A 116 -39.89 15.15 -3.74
CA LEU A 116 -40.18 15.81 -5.02
C LEU A 116 -41.00 17.10 -4.82
N ALA A 117 -41.92 17.12 -3.86
CA ALA A 117 -42.72 18.32 -3.55
C ALA A 117 -41.89 19.45 -2.91
N LEU A 118 -40.74 19.13 -2.30
CA LEU A 118 -39.85 20.07 -1.63
C LEU A 118 -38.65 20.52 -2.50
N ASP A 119 -38.60 20.14 -3.78
CA ASP A 119 -37.52 20.53 -4.71
C ASP A 119 -37.63 22.04 -5.10
N PRO A 120 -36.55 22.83 -4.96
CA PRO A 120 -36.52 24.25 -5.33
C PRO A 120 -36.79 24.54 -6.81
N ARG A 121 -36.62 23.58 -7.73
CA ARG A 121 -37.02 23.74 -9.13
C ARG A 121 -38.56 23.85 -9.29
N VAL A 122 -39.30 23.52 -8.24
CA VAL A 122 -40.77 23.62 -8.11
C VAL A 122 -41.16 24.50 -6.91
N GLY A 123 -40.20 25.23 -6.30
CA GLY A 123 -40.47 26.20 -5.22
C GLY A 123 -40.30 25.70 -3.78
N GLY A 124 -39.67 24.54 -3.55
CA GLY A 124 -39.36 24.05 -2.19
C GLY A 124 -37.98 24.48 -1.64
N ILE A 125 -37.69 24.10 -0.39
CA ILE A 125 -36.54 24.57 0.43
C ILE A 125 -35.32 23.63 0.44
N VAL A 126 -35.40 22.41 -0.11
CA VAL A 126 -34.30 21.43 -0.06
C VAL A 126 -34.11 20.76 -1.42
N SER A 127 -32.95 20.98 -2.05
CA SER A 127 -32.64 20.36 -3.35
C SER A 127 -31.95 19.01 -3.15
N ILE A 128 -32.72 17.93 -3.21
CA ILE A 128 -32.21 16.54 -3.12
C ILE A 128 -31.34 16.17 -4.34
N SER A 129 -31.46 16.93 -5.44
CA SER A 129 -30.73 16.72 -6.70
C SER A 129 -29.57 17.71 -6.91
N ASN A 130 -29.18 18.50 -5.91
CA ASN A 130 -28.05 19.41 -6.01
C ASN A 130 -26.74 18.70 -5.64
N ALA A 131 -26.04 18.22 -6.67
CA ALA A 131 -24.75 17.56 -6.52
C ALA A 131 -23.62 18.51 -6.04
N GLY A 132 -23.85 19.83 -6.04
CA GLY A 132 -22.85 20.84 -5.72
C GLY A 132 -22.33 21.60 -6.95
N PRO A 133 -21.60 22.71 -6.74
CA PRO A 133 -21.09 23.55 -7.82
C PRO A 133 -20.02 22.85 -8.65
N LEU A 134 -19.99 23.14 -9.95
CA LEU A 134 -18.96 22.64 -10.86
C LEU A 134 -17.66 23.44 -10.75
N SER A 135 -16.57 22.85 -11.22
CA SER A 135 -15.28 23.49 -11.43
C SER A 135 -15.42 24.69 -12.38
N LYS A 136 -14.55 25.70 -12.23
CA LYS A 136 -14.62 26.92 -13.07
C LYS A 136 -14.57 26.61 -14.57
N SER A 137 -13.78 25.62 -14.96
CA SER A 137 -13.60 25.20 -16.36
C SER A 137 -14.87 24.59 -16.96
N HIS A 138 -15.65 23.87 -16.16
CA HIS A 138 -16.86 23.18 -16.64
C HIS A 138 -18.18 23.91 -16.33
N ALA A 139 -18.19 24.82 -15.37
CA ALA A 139 -19.38 25.60 -15.01
C ALA A 139 -19.92 26.46 -16.16
N LYS A 140 -19.03 27.04 -16.97
CA LYS A 140 -19.42 28.03 -17.99
C LYS A 140 -20.13 27.43 -19.20
N PHE A 141 -19.69 26.26 -19.68
CA PHE A 141 -20.32 25.64 -20.86
C PHE A 141 -21.61 24.89 -20.53
N THR A 142 -21.76 24.45 -19.28
CA THR A 142 -22.95 23.74 -18.78
C THR A 142 -24.07 24.68 -18.36
N GLU A 143 -23.84 26.00 -18.34
CA GLU A 143 -24.82 27.01 -17.94
C GLU A 143 -26.15 26.94 -18.71
N LYS A 144 -26.08 26.62 -20.02
CA LYS A 144 -27.28 26.57 -20.89
C LYS A 144 -27.92 25.19 -21.00
N VAL A 145 -27.11 24.12 -20.97
CA VAL A 145 -27.56 22.75 -21.24
C VAL A 145 -27.81 21.96 -19.94
N GLY A 146 -27.12 22.33 -18.85
CA GLY A 146 -27.28 21.75 -17.53
C GLY A 146 -26.67 20.36 -17.38
N CYS A 147 -27.20 19.57 -16.42
CA CYS A 147 -26.75 18.21 -16.12
C CYS A 147 -26.62 17.28 -17.37
N PRO A 148 -27.51 17.36 -18.39
CA PRO A 148 -27.40 16.56 -19.61
C PRO A 148 -26.09 16.68 -20.38
N SER A 149 -25.32 17.76 -20.18
CA SER A 149 -23.99 17.94 -20.79
C SER A 149 -23.02 16.81 -20.44
N CYS A 150 -23.15 16.24 -19.24
CA CYS A 150 -22.38 15.08 -18.80
C CYS A 150 -23.29 13.86 -18.63
N HIS A 151 -24.46 14.03 -17.98
CA HIS A 151 -25.41 12.96 -17.70
C HIS A 151 -26.52 12.88 -18.75
N VAL A 152 -26.24 12.26 -19.90
CA VAL A 152 -27.18 12.15 -21.04
C VAL A 152 -28.59 11.66 -20.64
N ALA A 153 -28.69 10.77 -19.65
CA ALA A 153 -29.97 10.27 -19.15
C ALA A 153 -30.90 11.37 -18.61
N HIS A 154 -30.35 12.47 -18.06
CA HIS A 154 -31.13 13.58 -17.51
C HIS A 154 -31.85 14.39 -18.61
N GLY A 155 -31.44 14.28 -19.88
CA GLY A 155 -32.10 14.93 -21.01
C GLY A 155 -33.15 14.07 -21.73
N LYS A 156 -33.33 12.80 -21.33
CA LYS A 156 -34.16 11.81 -22.06
C LYS A 156 -35.50 11.48 -21.38
N GLY A 157 -35.86 12.22 -20.33
CA GLY A 157 -37.14 12.09 -19.62
C GLY A 157 -37.20 11.00 -18.52
N PRO A 158 -38.33 10.87 -17.81
CA PRO A 158 -38.44 10.11 -16.56
C PRO A 158 -38.14 8.61 -16.69
N VAL A 159 -38.56 8.00 -17.80
CA VAL A 159 -38.34 6.57 -18.06
C VAL A 159 -36.86 6.27 -18.28
N ALA A 160 -36.14 7.15 -18.97
CA ALA A 160 -34.70 7.00 -19.19
C ALA A 160 -33.91 7.18 -17.88
N TRP A 161 -34.37 8.08 -17.00
CA TRP A 161 -33.80 8.25 -15.67
C TRP A 161 -33.96 6.99 -14.81
N ILE A 162 -35.16 6.38 -14.77
CA ILE A 162 -35.38 5.12 -14.05
C ILE A 162 -34.52 3.99 -14.64
N LYS A 163 -34.42 3.89 -15.97
CA LYS A 163 -33.54 2.90 -16.62
C LYS A 163 -32.05 3.13 -16.32
N ALA A 164 -31.63 4.38 -16.12
CA ALA A 164 -30.24 4.70 -15.80
C ALA A 164 -29.83 4.21 -14.40
N VAL A 165 -30.78 4.07 -13.45
CA VAL A 165 -30.50 3.51 -12.12
C VAL A 165 -29.98 2.06 -12.19
N PHE A 166 -30.40 1.30 -13.21
CA PHE A 166 -30.01 -0.09 -13.38
C PHE A 166 -28.78 -0.30 -14.28
N ASN A 167 -28.13 0.77 -14.73
CA ASN A 167 -26.99 0.70 -15.65
C ASN A 167 -25.80 1.49 -15.09
N ASN A 168 -24.59 0.94 -15.25
CA ASN A 168 -23.37 1.69 -14.97
C ASN A 168 -23.26 2.88 -15.94
N SER A 169 -23.13 4.08 -15.40
CA SER A 169 -23.01 5.30 -16.21
C SER A 169 -21.55 5.63 -16.45
N ASP A 170 -21.10 5.45 -17.70
CA ASP A 170 -19.80 5.92 -18.15
C ASP A 170 -19.93 7.31 -18.78
N LEU A 171 -19.36 8.31 -18.11
CA LEU A 171 -19.35 9.72 -18.54
C LEU A 171 -18.18 10.04 -19.48
N SER A 172 -17.25 9.10 -19.67
CA SER A 172 -15.98 9.34 -20.35
C SER A 172 -16.20 9.69 -21.83
N THR A 173 -17.27 9.18 -22.43
CA THR A 173 -17.66 9.53 -23.81
C THR A 173 -18.05 11.00 -23.96
N GLN A 174 -18.66 11.62 -22.95
CA GLN A 174 -19.01 13.04 -22.98
C GLN A 174 -17.76 13.92 -22.82
N CYS A 175 -16.78 13.46 -22.03
CA CYS A 175 -15.51 14.17 -21.84
C CYS A 175 -14.72 14.29 -23.16
N VAL A 176 -14.61 13.18 -23.91
CA VAL A 176 -13.80 13.13 -25.14
C VAL A 176 -14.44 13.82 -26.35
N ASN A 177 -15.70 14.25 -26.24
CA ASN A 177 -16.33 15.08 -27.27
C ASN A 177 -15.68 16.47 -27.38
N CYS A 178 -15.03 16.94 -26.31
CA CYS A 178 -14.29 18.20 -26.30
C CYS A 178 -12.79 18.02 -25.98
N HIS A 179 -12.42 16.98 -25.22
CA HIS A 179 -11.03 16.67 -24.91
C HIS A 179 -10.44 15.65 -25.89
N SER A 180 -9.49 16.08 -26.73
CA SER A 180 -8.76 15.20 -27.65
C SER A 180 -7.40 14.79 -27.08
N PHE A 181 -7.01 13.54 -27.29
CA PHE A 181 -5.71 13.00 -26.88
C PHE A 181 -4.98 12.41 -28.10
N GLY A 182 -3.64 12.47 -28.11
CA GLY A 182 -2.80 11.93 -29.21
C GLY A 182 -2.71 10.39 -29.26
N GLY A 183 -3.56 9.68 -28.53
CA GLY A 183 -3.58 8.22 -28.38
C GLY A 183 -4.93 7.74 -27.83
N PRO A 184 -5.07 6.47 -27.40
CA PRO A 184 -6.33 5.94 -26.91
C PRO A 184 -6.85 6.72 -25.69
N SER A 185 -7.99 7.40 -25.82
CA SER A 185 -8.53 8.34 -24.82
C SER A 185 -8.87 7.74 -23.45
N PHE A 186 -8.94 6.41 -23.36
CA PHE A 186 -9.34 5.68 -22.15
C PHE A 186 -8.24 4.76 -21.65
N LYS A 187 -6.98 4.98 -22.05
CA LYS A 187 -5.82 4.24 -21.57
C LYS A 187 -4.76 5.20 -21.08
N ALA A 188 -3.84 4.71 -20.25
CA ALA A 188 -2.71 5.49 -19.75
C ALA A 188 -1.96 6.18 -20.91
N HIS A 189 -2.04 7.51 -20.97
CA HIS A 189 -1.48 8.33 -22.06
C HIS A 189 0.04 8.43 -22.04
N ASN A 190 0.68 7.97 -20.96
CA ASN A 190 2.11 7.91 -20.73
C ASN A 190 2.71 6.51 -20.99
N ALA A 191 1.92 5.58 -21.50
CA ALA A 191 2.41 4.26 -21.90
C ALA A 191 2.42 4.16 -23.42
N ASN A 192 3.58 3.86 -24.01
CA ASN A 192 3.60 3.06 -25.23
C ASN A 192 3.51 1.60 -24.76
N PRO A 193 2.32 0.97 -24.75
CA PRO A 193 2.20 -0.37 -24.19
C PRO A 193 2.95 -1.32 -25.11
N SER A 194 3.84 -2.14 -24.53
CA SER A 194 4.40 -3.30 -25.24
C SER A 194 3.24 -4.13 -25.82
N PRO A 195 3.33 -4.62 -27.07
CA PRO A 195 2.22 -5.22 -27.81
C PRO A 195 1.47 -6.35 -27.06
N ASP A 196 2.13 -7.02 -26.11
CA ASP A 196 1.56 -8.11 -25.31
C ASP A 196 0.82 -7.68 -24.03
N ARG A 197 0.89 -6.40 -23.62
CA ARG A 197 0.31 -5.97 -22.34
C ARG A 197 -1.12 -5.48 -22.50
N LYS A 198 -2.09 -6.30 -22.09
CA LYS A 198 -3.51 -5.90 -21.99
C LYS A 198 -3.68 -4.84 -20.89
N VAL A 199 -3.68 -3.56 -21.27
CA VAL A 199 -4.01 -2.45 -20.37
C VAL A 199 -5.54 -2.30 -20.29
N GLN A 200 -6.10 -2.33 -19.07
CA GLN A 200 -7.52 -2.10 -18.84
C GLN A 200 -7.92 -0.68 -19.25
N GLY A 201 -9.14 -0.54 -19.80
CA GLY A 201 -9.73 0.76 -20.05
C GLY A 201 -10.02 1.49 -18.74
N THR A 202 -9.80 2.80 -18.74
CA THR A 202 -10.02 3.69 -17.61
C THR A 202 -11.11 4.71 -17.93
N GLN A 203 -11.88 5.11 -16.92
CA GLN A 203 -12.87 6.16 -17.04
C GLN A 203 -12.29 7.46 -16.47
N CYS A 204 -12.61 8.59 -17.11
CA CYS A 204 -12.07 9.90 -16.72
C CYS A 204 -12.38 10.21 -15.25
N VAL A 205 -13.58 9.84 -14.81
CA VAL A 205 -14.11 10.12 -13.47
C VAL A 205 -13.51 9.30 -12.34
N MET A 206 -12.67 8.30 -12.66
CA MET A 206 -11.90 7.60 -11.62
C MET A 206 -10.85 8.52 -10.98
N CYS A 207 -10.29 9.43 -11.76
CA CYS A 207 -9.28 10.40 -11.30
C CYS A 207 -9.86 11.81 -11.20
N HIS A 208 -10.63 12.23 -12.22
CA HIS A 208 -11.22 13.57 -12.28
C HIS A 208 -12.60 13.59 -11.65
N ARG A 209 -12.68 14.12 -10.43
CA ARG A 209 -13.98 14.40 -9.80
C ARG A 209 -14.48 15.76 -10.24
N GLU A 210 -15.79 15.89 -10.28
CA GLU A 210 -16.50 17.13 -10.54
C GLU A 210 -17.55 17.32 -9.42
N HIS A 211 -18.16 18.51 -9.29
CA HIS A 211 -19.08 18.90 -8.20
C HIS A 211 -18.47 19.32 -6.85
N GLY A 212 -17.15 19.38 -6.75
CA GLY A 212 -16.43 19.91 -5.57
C GLY A 212 -16.20 21.42 -5.60
N GLY A 213 -16.76 22.11 -6.59
CA GLY A 213 -16.71 23.55 -6.70
C GLY A 213 -15.42 24.14 -7.30
N PRO A 214 -15.30 25.48 -7.25
CA PRO A 214 -14.27 26.24 -7.95
C PRO A 214 -12.83 25.99 -7.49
N THR A 215 -12.66 25.37 -6.32
CA THR A 215 -11.37 25.13 -5.65
C THR A 215 -10.90 23.68 -5.79
N MET A 216 -11.71 22.79 -6.38
CA MET A 216 -11.31 21.39 -6.56
C MET A 216 -10.18 21.30 -7.60
N SER A 217 -9.06 20.68 -7.22
CA SER A 217 -7.89 20.50 -8.08
C SER A 217 -7.78 19.05 -8.53
N THR A 218 -7.65 18.84 -9.83
CA THR A 218 -7.37 17.51 -10.42
C THR A 218 -5.88 17.20 -10.47
N ARG A 219 -5.03 18.03 -9.84
CA ARG A 219 -3.56 17.85 -9.81
C ARG A 219 -3.09 16.95 -8.67
N PHE A 220 -3.98 16.62 -7.73
CA PHE A 220 -3.68 15.74 -6.60
C PHE A 220 -4.60 14.52 -6.66
N LEU A 221 -4.00 13.34 -6.71
CA LEU A 221 -4.71 12.06 -6.63
C LEU A 221 -4.51 11.49 -5.23
N THR A 222 -5.55 10.88 -4.68
CA THR A 222 -5.41 10.15 -3.42
C THR A 222 -4.72 8.81 -3.68
N PRO A 223 -4.01 8.24 -2.69
CA PRO A 223 -3.36 6.94 -2.86
C PRO A 223 -4.32 5.81 -3.25
N GLU A 224 -5.58 5.87 -2.83
CA GLU A 224 -6.62 4.91 -3.19
C GLU A 224 -6.96 4.97 -4.70
N GLN A 225 -6.86 6.15 -5.32
CA GLN A 225 -7.03 6.32 -6.77
C GLN A 225 -5.85 5.73 -7.56
N CYS A 226 -4.67 5.61 -6.94
CA CYS A 226 -3.53 4.90 -7.54
C CYS A 226 -3.73 3.37 -7.48
N GLY A 227 -4.34 2.88 -6.38
CA GLY A 227 -4.62 1.46 -6.17
C GLY A 227 -5.62 0.83 -7.14
N SER A 228 -6.42 1.61 -7.88
CA SER A 228 -7.40 1.08 -8.85
C SER A 228 -6.77 0.54 -10.14
N CYS A 229 -5.50 0.84 -10.42
CA CYS A 229 -4.80 0.36 -11.62
C CYS A 229 -3.56 -0.51 -11.29
N HIS A 230 -3.05 -0.47 -10.06
CA HIS A 230 -1.91 -1.28 -9.63
C HIS A 230 -2.39 -2.64 -9.08
N LYS A 231 -1.71 -3.73 -9.49
CA LYS A 231 -2.08 -5.12 -9.11
C LYS A 231 -1.95 -5.39 -7.60
N ASN A 232 -1.04 -4.69 -6.93
CA ASN A 232 -0.88 -4.73 -5.48
C ASN A 232 -1.40 -3.40 -4.93
N THR A 233 -2.54 -3.45 -4.26
CA THR A 233 -3.17 -2.31 -3.59
C THR A 233 -2.33 -1.90 -2.37
N PHE A 234 -2.11 -0.60 -2.18
CA PHE A 234 -1.42 -0.06 -1.01
C PHE A 234 -2.28 1.01 -0.33
N GLU A 235 -2.16 1.12 1.01
CA GLU A 235 -2.97 2.03 1.84
C GLU A 235 -2.56 3.50 1.64
N SER A 236 -1.27 3.76 1.42
CA SER A 236 -0.73 5.06 0.97
C SER A 236 0.66 4.86 0.36
N PHE A 237 1.19 5.83 -0.39
CA PHE A 237 2.58 5.74 -0.86
C PHE A 237 3.56 5.61 0.32
N GLU A 238 3.22 6.26 1.44
CA GLU A 238 3.98 6.24 2.70
C GLU A 238 3.89 4.90 3.46
N ARG A 239 2.81 4.12 3.31
CA ARG A 239 2.57 2.88 4.08
C ARG A 239 2.38 1.61 3.26
N GLY A 240 2.55 1.67 1.95
CA GLY A 240 2.52 0.46 1.13
C GLY A 240 3.37 0.54 -0.12
N HIS A 241 4.38 1.41 -0.12
CA HIS A 241 5.57 1.09 -0.89
C HIS A 241 6.18 -0.20 -0.28
N PRO A 242 6.58 -1.19 -1.09
CA PRO A 242 7.33 -2.35 -0.59
C PRO A 242 8.56 -1.88 0.15
N GLU A 243 8.98 -2.61 1.19
CA GLU A 243 10.25 -2.29 1.85
C GLU A 243 11.33 -2.13 0.79
N PHE A 244 12.01 -1.00 0.93
CA PHE A 244 13.18 -0.69 0.16
C PHE A 244 14.16 -1.85 0.29
N SER A 245 14.71 -2.32 -0.84
CA SER A 245 15.70 -3.39 -0.78
C SER A 245 16.84 -2.97 0.14
N GLU A 246 17.60 -3.91 0.71
CA GLU A 246 18.79 -3.57 1.51
C GLU A 246 19.78 -2.65 0.78
N LYS A 247 19.69 -2.59 -0.55
CA LYS A 247 20.51 -1.73 -1.42
C LYS A 247 19.92 -0.34 -1.64
N PHE A 248 18.63 -0.12 -1.39
CA PHE A 248 18.01 1.18 -1.62
C PHE A 248 18.61 2.26 -0.69
N PRO A 249 18.81 3.50 -1.17
CA PRO A 249 18.46 4.02 -2.50
C PRO A 249 19.49 3.81 -3.62
N TYR A 250 20.52 2.98 -3.42
CA TYR A 250 21.64 2.89 -4.35
C TYR A 250 21.87 1.48 -4.90
N PHE A 251 21.76 1.31 -6.22
CA PHE A 251 22.08 0.03 -6.87
C PHE A 251 23.55 -0.39 -6.72
N ASN A 252 24.44 0.59 -6.50
CA ASN A 252 25.87 0.44 -6.24
C ASN A 252 26.23 1.08 -4.89
N ARG A 253 27.31 0.65 -4.24
CA ARG A 253 27.81 1.28 -3.01
C ARG A 253 28.09 2.76 -3.30
N ASN A 254 27.30 3.66 -2.72
CA ASN A 254 27.53 5.10 -2.78
C ASN A 254 28.73 5.45 -1.91
N SER A 255 29.62 6.31 -2.40
CA SER A 255 30.87 6.73 -1.74
C SER A 255 30.66 7.50 -0.43
N ILE A 256 29.40 7.85 -0.10
CA ILE A 256 29.02 8.61 1.10
C ILE A 256 28.01 7.77 1.88
N LYS A 257 28.37 7.34 3.10
CA LYS A 257 27.43 6.73 4.06
C LYS A 257 26.38 7.76 4.48
N PHE A 258 25.27 7.83 3.74
CA PHE A 258 24.20 8.80 3.94
C PHE A 258 22.89 8.12 4.36
N ASP A 259 22.48 8.35 5.61
CA ASP A 259 21.19 7.90 6.15
C ASP A 259 20.15 9.03 6.00
N HIS A 260 19.20 8.81 5.09
CA HIS A 260 18.10 9.74 4.81
C HIS A 260 17.27 10.04 6.05
N ASN A 261 16.91 9.02 6.82
CA ASN A 261 16.02 9.15 7.97
C ASN A 261 16.71 9.93 9.10
N SER A 262 17.96 9.59 9.39
CA SER A 262 18.77 10.35 10.35
C SER A 262 18.96 11.79 9.91
N HIS A 263 19.27 12.05 8.64
CA HIS A 263 19.50 13.40 8.16
C HIS A 263 18.23 14.26 8.23
N LEU A 264 17.10 13.75 7.72
CA LEU A 264 15.83 14.47 7.72
C LEU A 264 15.37 14.78 9.16
N LYS A 265 15.31 13.76 10.03
CA LYS A 265 14.77 13.91 11.39
C LYS A 265 15.69 14.66 12.35
N LYS A 266 17.01 14.58 12.19
CA LYS A 266 17.93 15.27 13.12
C LYS A 266 18.21 16.70 12.67
N HIS A 267 18.36 16.93 11.37
CA HIS A 267 18.75 18.25 10.86
C HIS A 267 17.56 19.12 10.49
N PHE A 268 16.55 18.60 9.79
CA PHE A 268 15.42 19.43 9.35
C PHE A 268 14.32 19.60 10.40
N ASP A 269 14.22 18.70 11.40
CA ASP A 269 13.36 18.97 12.57
C ASP A 269 13.99 19.99 13.53
N ASN A 270 15.27 20.33 13.36
CA ASN A 270 15.91 21.39 14.13
C ASN A 270 15.39 22.76 13.64
N PRO A 271 14.83 23.61 14.53
CA PRO A 271 14.29 24.92 14.15
C PRO A 271 15.27 25.85 13.42
N LYS A 272 16.58 25.61 13.54
CA LYS A 272 17.63 26.38 12.88
C LYS A 272 17.75 26.09 11.38
N PHE A 273 17.26 24.94 10.92
CA PHE A 273 17.42 24.48 9.53
C PHE A 273 16.11 23.99 8.91
N SER A 274 14.98 24.09 9.61
CA SER A 274 13.67 23.64 9.13
C SER A 274 13.18 24.41 7.91
N ASP A 275 13.62 25.66 7.75
CA ASP A 275 13.39 26.50 6.58
C ASP A 275 14.15 26.04 5.33
N LYS A 276 15.16 25.18 5.49
CA LYS A 276 15.97 24.59 4.41
C LYS A 276 15.54 23.18 4.04
N ALA A 277 14.50 22.65 4.67
CA ALA A 277 13.98 21.33 4.38
C ALA A 277 13.34 21.30 2.98
N PRO A 278 13.63 20.30 2.14
CA PRO A 278 12.99 20.19 0.84
C PRO A 278 11.51 19.77 0.99
N ASP A 279 10.63 20.37 0.19
CA ASP A 279 9.18 20.04 0.19
C ASP A 279 8.88 18.61 -0.30
N SER A 280 9.81 17.98 -1.02
CA SER A 280 9.67 16.62 -1.53
C SER A 280 11.02 16.00 -1.84
N CYS A 281 11.03 14.70 -2.18
CA CYS A 281 12.23 13.97 -2.63
C CYS A 281 12.91 14.65 -3.82
N ALA A 282 12.16 15.40 -4.64
CA ALA A 282 12.69 16.13 -5.79
C ALA A 282 13.63 17.30 -5.41
N GLY A 283 13.69 17.68 -4.13
CA GLY A 283 14.67 18.66 -3.65
C GLY A 283 16.11 18.12 -3.64
N CYS A 284 16.28 16.79 -3.56
CA CYS A 284 17.60 16.14 -3.60
C CYS A 284 17.78 15.23 -4.82
N HIS A 285 16.69 14.85 -5.49
CA HIS A 285 16.71 13.92 -6.60
C HIS A 285 16.15 14.53 -7.89
N THR A 286 16.80 14.21 -9.01
CA THR A 286 16.28 14.46 -10.35
C THR A 286 15.35 13.32 -10.76
N ILE A 287 14.17 13.67 -11.27
CA ILE A 287 13.22 12.72 -11.84
C ILE A 287 13.27 12.85 -13.36
N THR A 288 14.00 11.94 -14.03
CA THR A 288 13.99 11.88 -15.50
C THR A 288 12.93 10.90 -15.98
N LEU A 289 11.87 11.44 -16.59
CA LEU A 289 10.72 10.65 -17.09
C LEU A 289 11.10 9.61 -18.16
N SER A 290 12.23 9.82 -18.85
CA SER A 290 12.72 8.97 -19.94
C SER A 290 13.34 7.66 -19.44
N ASP A 291 14.08 7.70 -18.34
CA ASP A 291 14.87 6.56 -17.86
C ASP A 291 14.16 5.77 -16.75
N ARG A 292 13.05 6.30 -16.21
CA ARG A 292 12.35 5.75 -15.04
C ARG A 292 13.27 5.56 -13.83
N GLU A 293 14.31 6.39 -13.74
CA GLU A 293 15.30 6.37 -12.67
C GLU A 293 15.21 7.66 -11.88
N ILE A 294 15.28 7.53 -10.55
CA ILE A 294 15.36 8.67 -9.63
C ILE A 294 16.81 8.72 -9.17
N ARG A 295 17.58 9.65 -9.72
CA ARG A 295 18.99 9.82 -9.36
C ARG A 295 19.12 10.99 -8.40
N PRO A 296 19.99 10.91 -7.38
CA PRO A 296 20.36 12.11 -6.63
C PRO A 296 21.00 13.12 -7.58
N GLU A 297 20.73 14.41 -7.36
CA GLU A 297 21.47 15.50 -8.01
C GLU A 297 22.94 15.50 -7.57
N GLY A 298 23.77 16.28 -8.27
CA GLY A 298 25.19 16.44 -7.93
C GLY A 298 25.41 17.02 -6.53
N TYR A 299 26.60 16.76 -5.95
CA TYR A 299 27.00 17.28 -4.63
C TYR A 299 26.88 18.81 -4.55
N GLU A 300 27.22 19.50 -5.64
CA GLU A 300 27.17 20.96 -5.78
C GLU A 300 25.75 21.51 -5.59
N VAL A 301 24.75 20.72 -5.97
CA VAL A 301 23.33 21.09 -5.90
C VAL A 301 22.72 20.70 -4.55
N VAL A 302 22.99 19.47 -4.09
CA VAL A 302 22.29 18.91 -2.91
C VAL A 302 22.99 19.23 -1.59
N CYS A 303 24.32 19.18 -1.57
CA CYS A 303 25.08 19.13 -0.32
C CYS A 303 25.84 20.44 -0.05
N ALA A 304 26.37 21.06 -1.11
CA ALA A 304 27.37 22.11 -0.98
C ALA A 304 26.88 23.35 -0.22
N ALA A 305 25.61 23.73 -0.39
CA ALA A 305 25.04 24.91 0.29
C ALA A 305 25.13 24.85 1.83
N CYS A 306 25.20 23.65 2.42
CA CYS A 306 25.31 23.45 3.86
C CYS A 306 26.65 22.84 4.29
N HIS A 307 27.21 21.92 3.49
CA HIS A 307 28.39 21.12 3.89
C HIS A 307 29.72 21.59 3.29
N ASP A 308 29.71 22.43 2.24
CA ASP A 308 30.93 22.75 1.50
C ASP A 308 32.01 23.42 2.36
N SER A 309 31.62 24.38 3.20
CA SER A 309 32.54 25.06 4.11
C SER A 309 33.19 24.13 5.14
N GLN A 310 32.51 23.04 5.51
CA GLN A 310 32.99 22.07 6.49
C GLN A 310 33.91 21.06 5.80
N ILE A 311 33.50 20.59 4.63
CA ILE A 311 34.25 19.60 3.84
C ILE A 311 35.57 20.18 3.35
N LYS A 312 35.57 21.42 2.83
CA LYS A 312 36.78 22.09 2.33
C LYS A 312 37.86 22.30 3.38
N LYS A 313 37.49 22.30 4.67
CA LYS A 313 38.43 22.48 5.79
C LYS A 313 38.88 21.17 6.43
N LYS A 314 38.27 20.05 6.03
CA LYS A 314 38.54 18.75 6.64
C LYS A 314 39.79 18.13 6.00
N GLU A 315 40.65 17.56 6.84
CA GLU A 315 41.74 16.73 6.37
C GLU A 315 41.18 15.47 5.68
N LEU A 316 41.83 15.07 4.59
CA LEU A 316 41.50 13.86 3.86
C LEU A 316 42.56 12.80 4.14
N ILE A 317 42.14 11.61 4.54
CA ILE A 317 43.03 10.45 4.68
C ILE A 317 42.89 9.62 3.41
N LEU A 318 43.93 9.59 2.58
CA LEU A 318 43.95 8.80 1.35
C LEU A 318 44.11 7.32 1.67
N ILE A 319 45.07 7.02 2.55
CA ILE A 319 45.30 5.68 3.07
C ILE A 319 45.68 5.72 4.54
N ARG A 320 45.19 4.71 5.26
CA ARG A 320 45.57 4.39 6.62
C ARG A 320 45.95 2.92 6.66
N LEU A 321 47.07 2.60 7.30
CA LEU A 321 47.41 1.24 7.69
C LEU A 321 46.46 0.82 8.84
N PRO A 322 45.51 -0.12 8.59
CA PRO A 322 44.64 -0.66 9.60
C PRO A 322 45.32 -1.82 10.33
N GLU A 323 44.62 -2.34 11.34
CA GLU A 323 44.96 -3.63 11.93
C GLU A 323 45.02 -4.72 10.86
N LEU A 324 46.05 -5.56 10.92
CA LEU A 324 46.26 -6.68 9.99
C LEU A 324 46.23 -7.97 10.79
N MET A 325 45.72 -9.05 10.20
CA MET A 325 45.68 -10.34 10.89
C MET A 325 47.00 -11.10 10.78
N GLN A 326 47.72 -10.91 9.67
CA GLN A 326 48.90 -11.68 9.33
C GLN A 326 49.78 -10.89 8.34
N ASP A 327 51.08 -11.19 8.34
CA ASP A 327 52.02 -10.68 7.35
C ASP A 327 51.96 -11.52 6.06
N LEU A 328 51.30 -10.98 5.03
CA LEU A 328 51.18 -11.55 3.69
C LEU A 328 52.17 -10.96 2.69
N ILE A 329 52.87 -9.87 3.04
CA ILE A 329 53.82 -9.21 2.13
C ILE A 329 55.01 -10.14 1.84
N ASP A 330 55.41 -10.24 0.56
CA ASP A 330 56.64 -10.94 0.18
C ASP A 330 57.86 -10.12 0.62
N ARG A 331 58.53 -10.61 1.67
CA ARG A 331 59.71 -9.95 2.25
C ARG A 331 60.86 -9.78 1.27
N LYS A 332 61.03 -10.67 0.29
CA LYS A 332 62.12 -10.56 -0.68
C LYS A 332 61.84 -9.42 -1.66
N LEU A 333 60.60 -9.33 -2.14
CA LEU A 333 60.17 -8.24 -3.02
C LEU A 333 60.24 -6.91 -2.28
N LEU A 334 59.76 -6.85 -1.03
CA LEU A 334 59.83 -5.64 -0.22
C LEU A 334 61.28 -5.17 0.01
N VAL A 335 62.19 -6.07 0.39
CA VAL A 335 63.61 -5.75 0.60
C VAL A 335 64.25 -5.19 -0.67
N GLN A 336 63.91 -5.74 -1.83
CA GLN A 336 64.36 -5.24 -3.12
C GLN A 336 63.75 -3.87 -3.45
N ALA A 337 62.44 -3.71 -3.31
CA ALA A 337 61.72 -2.48 -3.61
C ALA A 337 62.20 -1.29 -2.75
N CYS A 338 62.51 -1.56 -1.48
CA CYS A 338 62.92 -0.59 -0.47
C CYS A 338 64.44 -0.42 -0.31
N ASN A 339 65.25 -1.17 -1.06
CA ASN A 339 66.72 -1.19 -0.93
C ASN A 339 67.19 -1.48 0.51
N LEU A 340 66.55 -2.42 1.18
CA LEU A 340 66.85 -2.78 2.57
C LEU A 340 67.99 -3.81 2.65
N PRO A 341 68.67 -3.92 3.80
CA PRO A 341 69.63 -4.99 4.03
C PRO A 341 68.94 -6.37 3.98
N HIS A 342 69.61 -7.37 3.38
CA HIS A 342 69.08 -8.74 3.30
C HIS A 342 68.77 -9.37 4.67
N SER A 343 69.35 -8.86 5.77
CA SER A 343 69.02 -9.33 7.12
C SER A 343 67.55 -9.10 7.50
N GLN A 344 66.85 -8.18 6.85
CA GLN A 344 65.42 -7.92 7.05
C GLN A 344 64.51 -8.82 6.21
N SER A 345 65.05 -9.79 5.46
CA SER A 345 64.23 -10.72 4.66
C SER A 345 63.52 -11.80 5.48
N LYS A 346 63.79 -11.89 6.79
CA LYS A 346 63.20 -12.90 7.69
C LYS A 346 61.91 -12.36 8.30
N LYS A 347 60.82 -13.13 8.21
CA LYS A 347 59.58 -12.85 8.94
C LYS A 347 59.75 -13.21 10.42
N GLU A 348 59.09 -12.45 11.29
CA GLU A 348 58.95 -12.81 12.70
C GLU A 348 58.07 -14.06 12.83
N GLU A 349 58.31 -14.87 13.88
CA GLU A 349 57.56 -16.13 14.10
C GLU A 349 56.13 -15.88 14.61
N GLU A 350 55.88 -14.73 15.23
CA GLU A 350 54.57 -14.29 15.73
C GLU A 350 54.30 -12.89 15.19
N PHE A 351 53.18 -12.73 14.46
CA PHE A 351 52.80 -11.45 13.87
C PHE A 351 51.79 -10.74 14.74
N LEU A 352 52.10 -9.49 15.09
CA LEU A 352 51.18 -8.56 15.74
C LEU A 352 51.16 -7.29 14.91
N SER A 353 49.99 -6.84 14.48
CA SER A 353 49.90 -5.60 13.70
C SER A 353 50.38 -4.40 14.52
N VAL A 354 51.14 -3.51 13.88
CA VAL A 354 51.52 -2.22 14.46
C VAL A 354 50.33 -1.26 14.60
N SER A 355 49.25 -1.51 13.85
CA SER A 355 48.04 -0.70 13.87
C SER A 355 46.90 -1.42 14.59
N THR A 356 46.04 -0.63 15.23
CA THR A 356 44.74 -1.07 15.79
C THR A 356 43.58 -0.30 15.16
N GLU A 357 43.87 0.44 14.08
CA GLU A 357 42.90 1.30 13.42
C GLU A 357 42.08 0.52 12.37
N GLN A 358 40.92 1.08 12.02
CA GLN A 358 40.12 0.60 10.89
C GLN A 358 40.59 1.19 9.57
N LEU A 359 40.29 0.51 8.46
CA LEU A 359 40.66 0.96 7.11
C LEU A 359 40.04 2.34 6.82
N ALA A 360 40.82 3.23 6.21
CA ALA A 360 40.31 4.54 5.81
C ALA A 360 39.22 4.43 4.73
N LEU A 361 38.17 5.23 4.85
CA LEU A 361 37.03 5.27 3.92
C LEU A 361 37.45 5.43 2.46
N VAL A 362 38.45 6.27 2.18
CA VAL A 362 38.95 6.49 0.81
C VAL A 362 39.63 5.23 0.28
N SER A 363 40.42 4.54 1.09
CA SER A 363 41.07 3.28 0.70
C SER A 363 40.04 2.19 0.45
N ALA A 364 39.08 2.04 1.37
CA ALA A 364 37.96 1.11 1.23
C ALA A 364 37.17 1.37 -0.06
N PHE A 365 36.94 2.64 -0.41
CA PHE A 365 36.28 3.03 -1.65
C PHE A 365 37.13 2.69 -2.88
N LEU A 366 38.40 3.09 -2.91
CA LEU A 366 39.29 2.86 -4.04
C LEU A 366 39.48 1.36 -4.33
N LEU A 367 39.62 0.56 -3.27
CA LEU A 367 39.77 -0.89 -3.35
C LEU A 367 38.43 -1.64 -3.48
N ASN A 368 37.30 -0.93 -3.33
CA ASN A 368 35.95 -1.50 -3.32
C ASN A 368 35.76 -2.65 -2.30
N ILE A 369 36.23 -2.43 -1.07
CA ILE A 369 36.17 -3.39 0.06
C ILE A 369 35.47 -2.77 1.28
N PRO A 370 34.91 -3.58 2.20
CA PRO A 370 34.44 -3.11 3.51
C PRO A 370 35.58 -2.53 4.36
N GLU A 371 35.25 -1.57 5.25
CA GLU A 371 36.24 -0.91 6.13
C GLU A 371 36.45 -1.63 7.47
N ASP A 372 35.47 -2.47 7.82
CA ASP A 372 35.24 -3.07 9.14
C ASP A 372 35.38 -4.59 9.14
N ASP A 373 35.89 -5.17 8.04
CA ASP A 373 36.08 -6.60 7.87
C ASP A 373 37.55 -6.92 7.57
N LEU A 374 38.26 -7.28 8.64
CA LEU A 374 39.67 -7.64 8.65
C LEU A 374 40.00 -8.70 7.59
N GLU A 375 39.20 -9.77 7.51
CA GLU A 375 39.47 -10.88 6.59
C GLU A 375 39.42 -10.43 5.12
N THR A 376 38.51 -9.52 4.80
CA THR A 376 38.31 -9.06 3.43
C THR A 376 39.37 -8.05 2.97
N TYR A 377 39.88 -7.19 3.85
CA TYR A 377 40.86 -6.17 3.46
C TYR A 377 42.33 -6.54 3.67
N ASP A 378 42.64 -7.60 4.42
CA ASP A 378 44.01 -7.98 4.82
C ASP A 378 44.96 -8.15 3.61
N GLN A 379 44.58 -8.96 2.62
CA GLN A 379 45.39 -9.20 1.42
C GLN A 379 45.41 -8.00 0.45
N PRO A 380 44.26 -7.43 0.02
CA PRO A 380 44.27 -6.33 -0.95
C PRO A 380 45.08 -5.11 -0.49
N LEU A 381 45.08 -4.83 0.81
CA LEU A 381 45.85 -3.72 1.34
C LEU A 381 47.35 -4.01 1.36
N GLN A 382 47.76 -5.22 1.74
CA GLN A 382 49.16 -5.61 1.76
C GLN A 382 49.76 -5.65 0.34
N ASP A 383 48.96 -6.08 -0.65
CA ASP A 383 49.32 -5.97 -2.06
C ASP A 383 49.50 -4.49 -2.47
N LEU A 384 48.57 -3.62 -2.08
CA LEU A 384 48.67 -2.18 -2.34
C LEU A 384 49.94 -1.58 -1.71
N ILE A 385 50.26 -1.93 -0.46
CA ILE A 385 51.48 -1.46 0.23
C ILE A 385 52.74 -1.92 -0.52
N LEU A 386 52.79 -3.17 -0.98
CA LEU A 386 53.92 -3.66 -1.75
C LEU A 386 54.06 -2.91 -3.09
N THR A 387 52.96 -2.73 -3.82
CA THR A 387 52.99 -1.93 -5.07
C THR A 387 53.35 -0.48 -4.81
N MET A 388 52.95 0.11 -3.67
CA MET A 388 53.41 1.44 -3.25
C MET A 388 54.92 1.47 -2.97
N ALA A 389 55.50 0.40 -2.41
CA ALA A 389 56.94 0.31 -2.22
C ALA A 389 57.69 0.21 -3.57
N GLU A 390 57.12 -0.48 -4.55
CA GLU A 390 57.69 -0.66 -5.89
C GLU A 390 57.55 0.60 -6.76
N GLU A 391 56.33 1.11 -6.87
CA GLU A 391 55.91 2.10 -7.87
C GLU A 391 55.40 3.42 -7.25
N SER A 392 55.43 3.54 -5.91
CA SER A 392 55.03 4.75 -5.19
C SER A 392 53.56 5.13 -5.41
N HIS A 393 53.29 6.18 -6.18
CA HIS A 393 51.97 6.79 -6.33
C HIS A 393 51.16 6.22 -7.50
N VAL A 394 51.80 5.45 -8.39
CA VAL A 394 51.16 4.80 -9.53
C VAL A 394 49.91 4.01 -9.16
N PRO A 395 49.91 3.12 -8.14
CA PRO A 395 48.71 2.36 -7.79
C PRO A 395 47.53 3.26 -7.39
N PHE A 396 47.76 4.39 -6.72
CA PHE A 396 46.68 5.33 -6.40
C PHE A 396 46.17 6.05 -7.65
N ALA A 397 47.05 6.40 -8.58
CA ALA A 397 46.63 7.02 -9.82
C ALA A 397 45.72 6.08 -10.63
N ASP A 398 46.09 4.80 -10.70
CA ASP A 398 45.30 3.78 -11.39
C ASP A 398 43.97 3.52 -10.69
N LEU A 399 43.97 3.34 -9.36
CA LEU A 399 42.75 3.15 -8.58
C LEU A 399 41.79 4.35 -8.72
N ILE A 400 42.30 5.57 -8.67
CA ILE A 400 41.46 6.78 -8.83
C ILE A 400 40.85 6.81 -10.23
N ASN A 401 41.67 6.62 -11.27
CA ASN A 401 41.19 6.70 -12.65
C ASN A 401 40.21 5.57 -13.00
N GLN A 402 40.29 4.41 -12.35
CA GLN A 402 39.30 3.33 -12.50
C GLN A 402 37.94 3.67 -11.90
N GLN A 403 37.90 4.57 -10.90
CA GLN A 403 36.67 4.97 -10.22
C GLN A 403 36.02 6.23 -10.82
N THR A 404 36.66 6.87 -11.80
CA THR A 404 36.18 8.11 -12.43
C THR A 404 35.95 7.92 -13.93
N PRO A 405 34.88 8.48 -14.53
CA PRO A 405 34.63 8.41 -15.98
C PRO A 405 35.75 9.05 -16.81
N GLU A 406 36.37 10.10 -16.29
CA GLU A 406 37.50 10.81 -16.87
C GLU A 406 38.72 10.68 -15.95
N PRO A 407 39.95 10.58 -16.47
CA PRO A 407 41.15 10.50 -15.64
C PRO A 407 41.34 11.76 -14.78
N MET A 408 41.36 11.59 -13.45
CA MET A 408 41.43 12.69 -12.48
C MET A 408 42.62 12.62 -11.52
N ALA A 409 43.37 11.51 -11.52
CA ALA A 409 44.45 11.26 -10.58
C ALA A 409 45.49 12.39 -10.49
N MET A 410 45.92 12.95 -11.62
CA MET A 410 46.91 14.03 -11.64
C MET A 410 46.44 15.27 -10.87
N SER A 411 45.15 15.60 -10.95
CA SER A 411 44.59 16.75 -10.24
C SER A 411 44.43 16.46 -8.75
N LEU A 412 43.99 15.26 -8.38
CA LEU A 412 43.71 14.90 -6.99
C LEU A 412 45.00 14.66 -6.18
N LEU A 413 46.01 14.06 -6.81
CA LEU A 413 47.30 13.77 -6.17
C LEU A 413 48.33 14.90 -6.36
N ALA A 414 47.90 16.07 -6.84
CA ALA A 414 48.79 17.21 -7.05
C ALA A 414 49.50 17.60 -5.74
N GLY A 415 50.83 17.64 -5.79
CA GLY A 415 51.67 17.94 -4.62
C GLY A 415 51.98 16.74 -3.71
N LEU A 416 51.47 15.54 -4.01
CA LEU A 416 51.86 14.31 -3.31
C LEU A 416 53.30 13.95 -3.69
N ASN A 417 54.18 13.84 -2.70
CA ASN A 417 55.58 13.50 -2.92
C ASN A 417 55.75 11.97 -3.06
N PRO A 418 56.16 11.45 -4.23
CA PRO A 418 56.34 10.01 -4.44
C PRO A 418 57.36 9.36 -3.49
N GLU A 419 58.42 10.09 -3.14
CA GLU A 419 59.48 9.57 -2.27
C GLU A 419 58.97 9.33 -0.85
N VAL A 420 58.16 10.24 -0.32
CA VAL A 420 57.59 10.11 1.03
C VAL A 420 56.62 8.92 1.07
N LEU A 421 55.81 8.76 0.03
CA LEU A 421 54.88 7.64 -0.07
C LEU A 421 55.60 6.28 -0.12
N LYS A 422 56.69 6.19 -0.89
CA LYS A 422 57.52 4.97 -0.96
C LYS A 422 58.15 4.65 0.40
N ARG A 423 58.69 5.65 1.11
CA ARG A 423 59.25 5.45 2.45
C ARG A 423 58.21 4.98 3.46
N ALA A 424 57.02 5.57 3.43
CA ALA A 424 55.90 5.15 4.25
C ALA A 424 55.53 3.69 3.98
N ALA A 425 55.38 3.32 2.70
CA ALA A 425 55.09 1.95 2.27
C ALA A 425 56.16 0.95 2.74
N CYS A 426 57.44 1.35 2.71
CA CYS A 426 58.54 0.52 3.21
C CYS A 426 58.47 0.31 4.74
N SER A 427 58.18 1.36 5.52
CA SER A 427 57.97 1.24 6.98
C SER A 427 56.77 0.35 7.29
N TRP A 428 55.62 0.61 6.67
CA TRP A 428 54.41 -0.17 6.89
C TRP A 428 54.56 -1.61 6.43
N GLY A 429 55.27 -1.83 5.31
CA GLY A 429 55.62 -3.16 4.84
C GLY A 429 56.43 -3.93 5.87
N LEU A 430 57.34 -3.27 6.60
CA LEU A 430 58.08 -3.82 7.74
C LEU A 430 57.26 -3.93 9.05
N ASN A 431 55.95 -3.66 9.00
CA ASN A 431 55.08 -3.60 10.18
C ASN A 431 55.59 -2.59 11.22
N GLN A 432 56.01 -1.41 10.76
CA GLN A 432 56.49 -0.30 11.58
C GLN A 432 55.75 0.99 11.23
N GLU A 433 55.60 1.88 12.20
CA GLU A 433 55.10 3.23 11.93
C GLU A 433 56.12 4.04 11.11
N TYR A 434 55.62 4.94 10.28
CA TYR A 434 56.47 5.90 9.59
C TYR A 434 56.67 7.14 10.48
N GLU A 435 57.92 7.38 10.89
CA GLU A 435 58.27 8.61 11.61
C GLU A 435 58.66 9.72 10.61
N PRO A 436 57.85 10.77 10.45
CA PRO A 436 58.19 11.88 9.57
C PRO A 436 59.39 12.65 10.13
N PRO A 437 60.28 13.19 9.27
CA PRO A 437 61.46 13.94 9.72
C PRO A 437 61.12 15.29 10.36
N ALA A 438 59.90 15.79 10.16
CA ALA A 438 59.38 17.02 10.74
C ALA A 438 57.85 17.00 10.72
N GLU A 439 57.22 17.80 11.59
CA GLU A 439 55.77 17.97 11.62
C GLU A 439 55.24 18.68 10.36
N ALA A 440 54.03 18.31 9.93
CA ALA A 440 53.33 18.91 8.81
C ALA A 440 52.76 20.30 9.17
N MET A 441 53.60 21.34 9.06
CA MET A 441 53.21 22.72 9.38
C MET A 441 52.40 23.40 8.27
N PHE A 442 52.63 23.04 7.01
CA PHE A 442 52.00 23.67 5.84
C PHE A 442 50.90 22.77 5.26
N GLY A 443 49.91 23.36 4.59
CA GLY A 443 48.90 22.58 3.87
C GLY A 443 49.49 21.74 2.73
N GLY A 444 48.76 20.73 2.28
CA GLY A 444 49.17 19.78 1.25
C GLY A 444 49.22 18.34 1.73
N TRP A 445 49.87 17.50 0.93
CA TRP A 445 50.03 16.07 1.20
C TRP A 445 51.21 15.80 2.14
N TYR A 446 51.00 14.93 3.11
CA TYR A 446 52.03 14.45 4.03
C TYR A 446 51.71 13.04 4.52
N VAL A 447 52.70 12.40 5.14
CA VAL A 447 52.52 11.12 5.82
C VAL A 447 52.83 11.34 7.29
N ASP A 448 51.96 10.81 8.14
CA ASP A 448 52.09 10.86 9.59
C ASP A 448 51.74 9.50 10.17
N MET A 449 52.71 8.87 10.83
CA MET A 449 52.62 7.55 11.45
C MET A 449 52.13 6.46 10.48
N GLN A 450 50.82 6.21 10.48
CA GLN A 450 50.15 5.13 9.76
C GLN A 450 49.27 5.65 8.63
N GLU A 451 49.32 6.96 8.32
CA GLU A 451 48.38 7.60 7.41
C GLU A 451 49.05 8.50 6.37
N VAL A 452 48.54 8.47 5.14
CA VAL A 452 48.77 9.50 4.13
C VAL A 452 47.60 10.46 4.15
N ARG A 453 47.89 11.72 4.45
CA ARG A 453 46.91 12.77 4.69
C ARG A 453 47.08 13.94 3.72
N TYR A 454 45.97 14.60 3.41
CA TYR A 454 45.95 15.92 2.80
C TYR A 454 45.34 16.93 3.76
N LYS A 455 46.09 17.98 4.06
CA LYS A 455 45.65 19.13 4.86
C LYS A 455 45.28 20.29 3.95
N PRO A 456 44.02 20.75 3.94
CA PRO A 456 43.63 21.94 3.18
C PRO A 456 44.43 23.17 3.67
N SER A 457 44.91 23.99 2.74
CA SER A 457 45.65 25.23 3.00
C SER A 457 44.75 26.43 3.25
#